data_AF-A0A060XLT8-F1
#
_entry.id   AF-A0A060XLT8-F1
#
_cell.length_a   1.000
_cell.length_b   1.000
_cell.length_c   1.000
_cell.angle_alpha   90.00
_cell.angle_beta   90.00
_cell.angle_gamma   90.00
#
_symmetry.space_group_name_H-M   'P 1'
#
loop_
_entity.id
_entity.type
_entity.pdbx_description
1 polymer ?
#
loop_
_entity_poly.entity_id
_entity_poly.type
_entity_poly.pdbx_seq_one_letter_code
_entity_poly.pdbx_strand_id
1 'polypeptide(L)'
;MIYISHLRVCVGAGRGKRLEGGQVPCSRGEVVKRGTHRSGVVSEVAEEMKLKQRVVVLVAVILLLGLAKLFLLDGGEGSAASRRDLRAFRKMEAGLSLSRGARLTHTLQSPWEVASQWVGPREVYPEETPELAAVLTALGTARVERADVGYKGTQLKALLVLDGGQKVVFKPKRYSRDYMVEGEPYAGYDRHNAEVAAFHLDRILGFRRAPLVVGRFVNLRTEIKPVATDQLLSTFLMQGNNSCFYGKCYYCRESEPACAEGENMEGSLTLWLPDVWPLQKHRHPWGRTYREGKLARWEYDESYCDAVKKMPPYDAGPRLLDVIDTAIFDYLIGNADRHHYESFQDDGGASMLILLDNAKSFGNAALDERSILASLYQCCMVRMSTWNRLNLLRAGALSSAMRQALTFDPINPVLAEPHLAALDRRLSGVIATIRQCVESQGPDSTLIEDRLNLPHS
;
A
#
# COMPACT_ATOMS: atom_id res chain seq x y z
N MET A 1 37.08 12.16 -64.41
CA MET A 1 37.67 10.80 -64.43
C MET A 1 36.54 9.84 -64.14
N ILE A 2 35.87 9.33 -65.17
CA ILE A 2 36.22 8.11 -65.91
C ILE A 2 36.14 6.89 -64.96
N TYR A 3 35.00 6.18 -64.88
CA TYR A 3 34.47 5.12 -65.78
C TYR A 3 35.10 3.74 -65.56
N ILE A 4 34.28 2.77 -65.13
CA ILE A 4 33.82 1.58 -65.90
C ILE A 4 33.56 0.38 -64.98
N SER A 5 32.28 0.05 -64.90
CA SER A 5 31.72 -1.29 -64.75
C SER A 5 31.46 -1.90 -66.14
N HIS A 6 31.71 -3.20 -66.34
CA HIS A 6 31.02 -4.08 -67.30
C HIS A 6 31.41 -5.55 -67.01
N LEU A 7 30.45 -6.43 -66.67
CA LEU A 7 29.61 -7.26 -67.57
C LEU A 7 30.40 -8.32 -68.38
N ARG A 8 30.01 -9.59 -68.23
CA ARG A 8 29.52 -10.38 -69.37
C ARG A 8 28.75 -11.64 -68.96
N VAL A 9 27.56 -11.73 -69.54
CA VAL A 9 26.68 -12.87 -69.72
C VAL A 9 27.20 -13.72 -70.89
N CYS A 10 27.00 -15.04 -70.85
CA CYS A 10 26.78 -15.85 -72.06
C CYS A 10 25.71 -16.91 -71.80
N VAL A 11 24.65 -16.84 -72.61
CA VAL A 11 23.58 -17.82 -72.82
C VAL A 11 23.98 -18.71 -74.00
N GLY A 12 23.61 -19.99 -73.99
CA GLY A 12 23.69 -20.86 -75.16
C GLY A 12 22.82 -22.11 -75.02
N ALA A 13 21.70 -22.13 -75.74
CA ALA A 13 20.72 -23.22 -75.79
C ALA A 13 21.07 -24.29 -76.85
N GLY A 14 20.57 -25.51 -76.68
CA GLY A 14 20.57 -26.54 -77.73
C GLY A 14 19.64 -27.72 -77.42
N ARG A 15 18.64 -27.94 -78.27
CA ARG A 15 17.56 -28.94 -78.20
C ARG A 15 17.91 -30.24 -78.96
N GLY A 16 17.23 -31.35 -78.62
CA GLY A 16 16.96 -32.50 -79.53
C GLY A 16 16.81 -33.83 -78.76
N LYS A 17 15.61 -34.27 -78.34
CA LYS A 17 14.56 -35.08 -79.01
C LYS A 17 14.93 -36.55 -79.37
N ARG A 18 14.16 -37.47 -78.74
CA ARG A 18 13.49 -38.71 -79.26
C ARG A 18 14.40 -39.89 -79.70
N LEU A 19 14.04 -41.17 -79.59
CA LEU A 19 12.83 -41.96 -79.25
C LEU A 19 13.28 -43.44 -79.02
N GLU A 20 12.46 -44.23 -78.30
CA GLU A 20 12.14 -45.68 -78.43
C GLU A 20 13.27 -46.73 -78.61
N GLY A 21 13.27 -47.93 -78.03
CA GLY A 21 12.30 -48.73 -77.26
C GLY A 21 12.76 -50.21 -77.30
N GLY A 22 12.24 -51.06 -76.41
CA GLY A 22 12.09 -52.51 -76.69
C GLY A 22 12.96 -53.55 -75.94
N GLN A 23 12.35 -54.11 -74.88
CA GLN A 23 12.22 -55.55 -74.49
C GLN A 23 13.41 -56.51 -74.19
N VAL A 24 13.54 -56.84 -72.89
CA VAL A 24 13.49 -58.16 -72.14
C VAL A 24 14.13 -59.49 -72.69
N PRO A 25 14.30 -60.59 -71.90
CA PRO A 25 15.56 -61.02 -71.26
C PRO A 25 15.99 -62.48 -71.58
N CYS A 26 17.17 -62.94 -71.11
CA CYS A 26 17.44 -64.37 -70.86
C CYS A 26 18.64 -64.63 -69.90
N SER A 27 18.29 -65.13 -68.70
CA SER A 27 18.74 -66.36 -68.01
C SER A 27 20.22 -66.78 -67.83
N ARG A 28 20.57 -66.87 -66.53
CA ARG A 28 21.28 -67.93 -65.76
C ARG A 28 22.79 -68.22 -65.96
N GLY A 29 23.49 -68.16 -64.83
CA GLY A 29 24.73 -68.90 -64.52
C GLY A 29 25.23 -68.59 -63.11
N GLU A 30 24.96 -69.48 -62.14
CA GLU A 30 25.54 -69.46 -60.79
C GLU A 30 27.04 -69.80 -60.83
N VAL A 31 27.86 -69.06 -60.09
CA VAL A 31 29.08 -69.59 -59.45
C VAL A 31 29.25 -68.94 -58.07
N VAL A 32 29.20 -69.79 -57.05
CA VAL A 32 29.53 -69.51 -55.64
C VAL A 32 31.03 -69.22 -55.50
N LYS A 33 31.40 -68.09 -54.87
CA LYS A 33 32.70 -67.94 -54.19
C LYS A 33 32.54 -67.25 -52.83
N ARG A 34 33.32 -67.78 -51.88
CA ARG A 34 33.27 -67.62 -50.43
C ARG A 34 33.60 -66.20 -49.97
N GLY A 35 33.09 -65.88 -48.78
CA GLY A 35 33.12 -64.56 -48.18
C GLY A 35 34.51 -64.01 -47.82
N THR A 36 34.51 -62.69 -47.62
CA THR A 36 35.29 -62.02 -46.57
C THR A 36 34.42 -60.92 -45.96
N HIS A 37 34.13 -61.08 -44.67
CA HIS A 37 33.58 -60.07 -43.77
C HIS A 37 34.46 -58.81 -43.76
N ARG A 38 33.84 -57.62 -43.89
CA ARG A 38 34.11 -56.38 -43.11
C ARG A 38 33.56 -55.15 -43.86
N SER A 39 32.28 -54.81 -43.66
CA SER A 39 31.77 -53.46 -43.96
C SER A 39 30.40 -53.13 -43.36
N GLY A 40 29.63 -54.09 -42.84
CA GLY A 40 28.29 -53.82 -42.29
C GLY A 40 28.23 -53.21 -40.88
N VAL A 41 29.18 -53.54 -40.00
CA VAL A 41 29.07 -53.21 -38.56
C VAL A 41 29.42 -51.74 -38.25
N VAL A 42 30.24 -51.09 -39.06
CA VAL A 42 30.67 -49.69 -38.82
C VAL A 42 29.56 -48.69 -39.16
N SER A 43 28.70 -49.03 -40.12
CA SER A 43 27.59 -48.19 -40.58
C SER A 43 26.49 -48.07 -39.53
N GLU A 44 26.09 -49.21 -38.96
CA GLU A 44 24.96 -49.32 -38.03
C GLU A 44 25.31 -48.72 -36.66
N VAL A 45 26.54 -48.95 -36.18
CA VAL A 45 27.05 -48.34 -34.93
C VAL A 45 27.21 -46.82 -35.06
N ALA A 46 27.59 -46.31 -36.24
CA ALA A 46 27.69 -44.88 -36.49
C ALA A 46 26.32 -44.18 -36.57
N GLU A 47 25.30 -44.86 -37.11
CA GLU A 47 23.92 -44.36 -37.09
C GLU A 47 23.32 -44.38 -35.68
N GLU A 48 23.55 -45.45 -34.92
CA GLU A 48 23.09 -45.57 -33.54
C GLU A 48 23.76 -44.52 -32.63
N MET A 49 25.06 -44.25 -32.83
CA MET A 49 25.77 -43.16 -32.16
C MET A 49 25.21 -41.78 -32.52
N LYS A 50 24.89 -41.52 -33.80
CA LYS A 50 24.28 -40.25 -34.23
C LYS A 50 22.88 -40.08 -33.65
N LEU A 51 22.11 -41.14 -33.52
CA LEU A 51 20.78 -41.10 -32.89
C LEU A 51 20.90 -40.83 -31.39
N LYS A 52 21.78 -41.54 -30.68
CA LYS A 52 22.07 -41.30 -29.25
C LYS A 52 22.55 -39.86 -29.01
N GLN A 53 23.43 -39.35 -29.87
CA GLN A 53 23.92 -37.98 -29.77
C GLN A 53 22.82 -36.94 -30.02
N ARG A 54 21.92 -37.17 -30.98
CA ARG A 54 20.74 -36.30 -31.23
C ARG A 54 19.77 -36.32 -30.06
N VAL A 55 19.52 -37.48 -29.46
CA VAL A 55 18.65 -37.61 -28.28
C VAL A 55 19.26 -36.90 -27.08
N VAL A 56 20.56 -37.05 -26.83
CA VAL A 56 21.26 -36.35 -25.74
C VAL A 56 21.22 -34.82 -25.93
N VAL A 57 21.43 -34.34 -27.16
CA VAL A 57 21.33 -32.90 -27.47
C VAL A 57 19.90 -32.41 -27.28
N LEU A 58 18.89 -33.17 -27.71
CA LEU A 58 17.49 -32.79 -27.54
C LEU A 58 17.10 -32.74 -26.05
N VAL A 59 17.53 -33.74 -25.26
CA VAL A 59 17.31 -33.76 -23.81
C VAL A 59 18.03 -32.60 -23.13
N ALA A 60 19.26 -32.29 -23.52
CA ALA A 60 20.00 -31.14 -23.00
C ALA A 60 19.33 -29.81 -23.35
N VAL A 61 18.79 -29.66 -24.57
CA VAL A 61 18.03 -28.48 -24.99
C VAL A 61 16.72 -28.37 -24.22
N ILE A 62 16.00 -29.47 -24.01
CA ILE A 62 14.76 -29.48 -23.21
C ILE A 62 15.05 -29.16 -21.73
N LEU A 63 16.15 -29.66 -21.16
CA LEU A 63 16.62 -29.31 -19.81
C LEU A 63 17.02 -27.84 -19.72
N LEU A 64 17.73 -27.32 -20.71
CA LEU A 64 18.10 -25.91 -20.78
C LEU A 64 16.89 -25.00 -20.96
N LEU A 65 15.91 -25.39 -21.78
CA LEU A 65 14.65 -24.68 -21.93
C LEU A 65 13.77 -24.79 -20.68
N GLY A 66 13.79 -25.94 -19.99
CA GLY A 66 13.11 -26.15 -18.72
C GLY A 66 13.73 -25.31 -17.59
N LEU A 67 15.06 -25.26 -17.51
CA LEU A 67 15.81 -24.41 -16.59
C LEU A 67 15.65 -22.93 -16.94
N ALA A 68 15.68 -22.55 -18.22
CA ALA A 68 15.42 -21.19 -18.65
C ALA A 68 13.97 -20.77 -18.35
N LYS A 69 13.00 -21.67 -18.51
CA LYS A 69 11.60 -21.43 -18.14
C LYS A 69 11.42 -21.38 -16.62
N LEU A 70 12.18 -22.17 -15.86
CA LEU A 70 12.25 -22.04 -14.40
C LEU A 70 12.84 -20.67 -14.03
N PHE A 71 13.97 -20.25 -14.60
CA PHE A 71 14.57 -18.93 -14.38
C PHE A 71 13.72 -17.75 -14.87
N LEU A 72 12.90 -17.93 -15.92
CA LEU A 72 12.02 -16.90 -16.46
C LEU A 72 10.68 -16.83 -15.72
N LEU A 73 10.16 -17.96 -15.20
CA LEU A 73 8.97 -17.99 -14.35
C LEU A 73 9.29 -17.62 -12.89
N ASP A 74 10.54 -17.83 -12.47
CA ASP A 74 11.06 -17.52 -11.12
C ASP A 74 11.92 -16.24 -11.11
N GLY A 75 11.86 -15.47 -12.20
CA GLY A 75 12.68 -14.28 -12.48
C GLY A 75 12.50 -13.07 -11.55
N GLY A 76 11.89 -13.25 -10.37
CA GLY A 76 11.66 -12.20 -9.37
C GLY A 76 12.23 -12.48 -7.97
N GLU A 77 12.47 -13.73 -7.59
CA GLU A 77 12.85 -14.05 -6.20
C GLU A 77 14.35 -13.83 -5.89
N GLY A 78 15.18 -13.63 -6.92
CA GLY A 78 16.64 -13.47 -6.78
C GLY A 78 17.22 -12.06 -7.01
N SER A 79 16.41 -11.08 -7.44
CA SER A 79 16.92 -9.74 -7.76
C SER A 79 17.44 -9.00 -6.51
N ALA A 80 18.45 -8.15 -6.67
CA ALA A 80 18.93 -7.28 -5.58
C ALA A 80 17.81 -6.39 -5.01
N ALA A 81 16.86 -5.96 -5.85
CA ALA A 81 15.68 -5.20 -5.43
C ALA A 81 14.75 -6.03 -4.53
N SER A 82 14.46 -7.29 -4.91
CA SER A 82 13.65 -8.22 -4.11
C SER A 82 14.28 -8.51 -2.74
N ARG A 83 15.60 -8.72 -2.71
CA ARG A 83 16.36 -8.87 -1.44
C ARG A 83 16.31 -7.60 -0.58
N ARG A 84 16.32 -6.41 -1.19
CA ARG A 84 16.19 -5.13 -0.48
C ARG A 84 14.81 -5.00 0.17
N ASP A 85 13.75 -5.34 -0.56
CA ASP A 85 12.37 -5.29 -0.06
C ASP A 85 12.14 -6.25 1.09
N LEU A 86 12.64 -7.49 0.97
CA LEU A 86 12.56 -8.47 2.04
C LEU A 86 13.31 -8.02 3.29
N ARG A 87 14.48 -7.37 3.12
CA ARG A 87 15.24 -6.83 4.25
C ARG A 87 14.50 -5.67 4.93
N ALA A 88 13.95 -4.74 4.15
CA ALA A 88 13.15 -3.63 4.66
C ALA A 88 11.89 -4.13 5.39
N PHE A 89 11.22 -5.15 4.84
CA PHE A 89 10.08 -5.80 5.48
C PHE A 89 10.44 -6.44 6.82
N ARG A 90 11.52 -7.23 6.89
CA ARG A 90 11.98 -7.83 8.17
C ARG A 90 12.36 -6.78 9.21
N LYS A 91 12.95 -5.66 8.79
CA LYS A 91 13.24 -4.53 9.68
C LYS A 91 11.96 -3.92 10.23
N MET A 92 10.97 -3.69 9.36
CA MET A 92 9.64 -3.22 9.76
C MET A 92 9.00 -4.17 10.77
N GLU A 93 8.97 -5.48 10.50
CA GLU A 93 8.44 -6.49 11.43
C GLU A 93 9.12 -6.46 12.79
N ALA A 94 10.45 -6.37 12.82
CA ALA A 94 11.22 -6.25 14.05
C ALA A 94 10.89 -4.98 14.85
N GLY A 95 10.52 -3.89 14.16
CA GLY A 95 10.12 -2.62 14.76
C GLY A 95 8.66 -2.51 15.18
N LEU A 96 7.81 -3.51 14.91
CA LEU A 96 6.40 -3.50 15.33
C LEU A 96 6.24 -3.68 16.84
N SER A 97 7.09 -4.52 17.45
CA SER A 97 7.13 -4.72 18.90
C SER A 97 7.89 -3.57 19.57
N LEU A 98 7.14 -2.68 20.21
CA LEU A 98 7.71 -1.56 20.96
C LEU A 98 7.98 -1.96 22.42
N SER A 99 9.12 -1.55 22.96
CA SER A 99 9.51 -1.84 24.34
C SER A 99 8.69 -0.99 25.33
N ARG A 100 8.00 -1.65 26.27
CA ARG A 100 7.36 -0.96 27.40
C ARG A 100 8.43 -0.30 28.29
N GLY A 101 8.15 0.92 28.74
CA GLY A 101 9.08 1.68 29.58
C GLY A 101 10.31 2.25 28.85
N ALA A 102 10.30 2.26 27.51
CA ALA A 102 11.32 2.95 26.73
C ALA A 102 11.41 4.43 27.14
N ARG A 103 12.64 4.93 27.29
CA ARG A 103 12.95 6.33 27.60
C ARG A 103 13.91 6.85 26.55
N LEU A 104 13.89 8.16 26.34
CA LEU A 104 14.89 8.81 25.49
C LEU A 104 16.27 8.60 26.11
N THR A 105 17.24 8.23 25.28
CA THR A 105 18.64 8.01 25.66
C THR A 105 19.32 9.33 26.06
N HIS A 106 18.90 10.44 25.46
CA HIS A 106 19.37 11.78 25.75
C HIS A 106 18.31 12.55 26.55
N THR A 107 18.49 12.64 27.87
CA THR A 107 17.53 13.25 28.80
C THR A 107 17.32 14.76 28.63
N LEU A 108 18.11 15.41 27.76
CA LEU A 108 18.00 16.84 27.47
C LEU A 108 17.02 17.14 26.32
N GLN A 109 16.67 16.16 25.49
CA GLN A 109 15.77 16.36 24.36
C GLN A 109 14.33 16.07 24.74
N SER A 110 13.41 16.95 24.33
CA SER A 110 11.98 16.71 24.46
C SER A 110 11.54 15.61 23.48
N PRO A 111 10.65 14.66 23.87
CA PRO A 111 10.09 13.69 22.93
C PRO A 111 9.37 14.36 21.74
N TRP A 112 8.87 15.58 21.95
CA TRP A 112 8.20 16.38 20.92
C TRP A 112 9.19 16.93 19.89
N GLU A 113 10.38 17.30 20.35
CA GLU A 113 11.46 17.78 19.49
C GLU A 113 12.05 16.64 18.65
N VAL A 114 12.23 15.46 19.25
CA VAL A 114 12.63 14.26 18.51
C VAL A 114 11.62 13.96 17.40
N ALA A 115 10.32 13.96 17.73
CA ALA A 115 9.27 13.69 16.76
C ALA A 115 9.14 14.78 15.68
N SER A 116 9.39 16.05 16.01
CA SER A 116 9.31 17.14 15.03
C SER A 116 10.44 17.09 14.01
N GLN A 117 11.64 16.67 14.42
CA GLN A 117 12.81 16.51 13.56
C GLN A 117 12.67 15.38 12.54
N TRP A 118 11.74 14.45 12.76
CA TRP A 118 11.46 13.35 11.84
C TRP A 118 10.67 13.75 10.60
N VAL A 119 9.89 14.83 10.69
CA VAL A 119 8.95 15.21 9.63
C VAL A 119 9.72 15.77 8.43
N GLY A 120 9.45 15.20 7.27
CA GLY A 120 10.01 15.60 5.98
C GLY A 120 8.98 15.58 4.85
N PRO A 121 9.35 16.00 3.62
CA PRO A 121 8.39 16.14 2.51
C PRO A 121 7.71 14.83 2.09
N ARG A 122 8.35 13.69 2.35
CA ARG A 122 7.92 12.35 1.89
C ARG A 122 7.77 11.33 3.03
N GLU A 123 7.92 11.74 4.29
CA GLU A 123 7.66 10.91 5.46
C GLU A 123 7.40 11.76 6.72
N VAL A 124 6.47 11.33 7.57
CA VAL A 124 6.18 11.95 8.88
C VAL A 124 7.14 11.41 9.94
N TYR A 125 7.58 10.18 9.76
CA TYR A 125 8.57 9.51 10.60
C TYR A 125 9.47 8.61 9.75
N PRO A 126 10.76 8.44 10.11
CA PRO A 126 11.68 7.61 9.34
C PRO A 126 11.33 6.12 9.44
N GLU A 127 11.94 5.32 8.57
CA GLU A 127 11.79 3.85 8.64
C GLU A 127 12.37 3.27 9.94
N GLU A 128 13.52 3.77 10.38
CA GLU A 128 14.15 3.40 11.65
C GLU A 128 13.81 4.45 12.72
N THR A 129 12.99 4.06 13.70
CA THR A 129 12.47 4.96 14.74
C THR A 129 12.70 4.38 16.14
N PRO A 130 13.95 4.30 16.61
CA PRO A 130 14.27 3.69 17.92
C PRO A 130 13.60 4.40 19.10
N GLU A 131 13.34 5.71 19.00
CA GLU A 131 12.69 6.51 20.04
C GLU A 131 11.15 6.45 19.99
N LEU A 132 10.54 5.78 19.00
CA LEU A 132 9.09 5.77 18.83
C LEU A 132 8.34 5.31 20.08
N ALA A 133 8.83 4.25 20.72
CA ALA A 133 8.23 3.74 21.95
C ALA A 133 8.24 4.79 23.08
N ALA A 134 9.32 5.57 23.20
CA ALA A 134 9.43 6.64 24.19
C ALA A 134 8.50 7.81 23.86
N VAL A 135 8.40 8.21 22.59
CA VAL A 135 7.50 9.29 22.14
C VAL A 135 6.03 8.91 22.35
N LEU A 136 5.62 7.69 21.97
CA LEU A 136 4.25 7.22 22.19
C LEU A 136 3.91 7.05 23.67
N THR A 137 4.87 6.60 24.49
CA THR A 137 4.71 6.56 25.96
C THR A 137 4.48 7.97 26.49
N ALA A 138 5.32 8.94 26.10
CA ALA A 138 5.15 10.33 26.52
C ALA A 138 3.79 10.89 26.09
N LEU A 139 3.34 10.60 24.87
CA LEU A 139 2.02 11.01 24.36
C LEU A 139 0.89 10.45 25.23
N GLY A 140 1.02 9.18 25.66
CA GLY A 140 0.06 8.50 26.52
C GLY A 140 0.05 8.97 27.99
N THR A 141 1.14 9.55 28.49
CA THR A 141 1.29 9.85 29.93
C THR A 141 1.57 11.31 30.30
N ALA A 142 1.98 12.16 29.36
CA ALA A 142 2.32 13.55 29.66
C ALA A 142 1.12 14.32 30.24
N ARG A 143 1.38 15.21 31.20
CA ARG A 143 0.35 16.00 31.87
C ARG A 143 -0.36 16.90 30.85
N VAL A 144 -1.68 17.00 30.95
CA VAL A 144 -2.47 17.97 30.18
C VAL A 144 -2.40 19.31 30.90
N GLU A 145 -1.92 20.34 30.21
CA GLU A 145 -1.77 21.69 30.76
C GLU A 145 -2.89 22.64 30.32
N ARG A 146 -3.50 22.37 29.16
CA ARG A 146 -4.66 23.12 28.65
C ARG A 146 -5.58 22.21 27.86
N ALA A 147 -6.88 22.45 27.93
CA ALA A 147 -7.89 21.78 27.13
C ALA A 147 -8.87 22.78 26.53
N ASP A 148 -9.18 22.64 25.25
CA ASP A 148 -10.12 23.50 24.54
C ASP A 148 -10.96 22.69 23.56
N VAL A 149 -12.04 23.28 23.03
CA VAL A 149 -12.75 22.69 21.90
C VAL A 149 -11.86 22.65 20.67
N GLY A 150 -11.99 21.62 19.84
CA GLY A 150 -11.28 21.57 18.56
C GLY A 150 -11.65 22.75 17.66
N TYR A 151 -10.66 23.36 17.03
CA TYR A 151 -10.90 24.45 16.07
C TYR A 151 -11.44 23.89 14.74
N LYS A 152 -12.69 24.23 14.41
CA LYS A 152 -13.37 23.88 13.13
C LYS A 152 -13.44 22.35 12.85
N GLY A 153 -14.47 21.97 12.12
CA GLY A 153 -14.69 20.56 11.73
C GLY A 153 -16.10 20.09 11.98
N THR A 154 -16.38 18.89 11.48
CA THR A 154 -17.72 18.30 11.50
C THR A 154 -17.97 17.47 12.75
N GLN A 155 -16.94 16.82 13.29
CA GLN A 155 -17.02 15.83 14.35
C GLN A 155 -16.43 16.32 15.69
N LEU A 156 -16.84 15.69 16.78
CA LEU A 156 -16.41 16.01 18.15
C LEU A 156 -14.93 15.69 18.35
N LYS A 157 -14.16 16.69 18.76
CA LYS A 157 -12.76 16.57 19.18
C LYS A 157 -12.39 17.69 20.15
N ALA A 158 -11.39 17.47 20.98
CA ALA A 158 -10.78 18.48 21.83
C ALA A 158 -9.34 18.76 21.38
N LEU A 159 -8.90 20.00 21.56
CA LEU A 159 -7.50 20.38 21.46
C LEU A 159 -6.91 20.32 22.87
N LEU A 160 -5.88 19.49 23.07
CA LEU A 160 -5.14 19.48 24.32
C LEU A 160 -3.74 20.03 24.08
N VAL A 161 -3.17 20.65 25.12
CA VAL A 161 -1.77 21.02 25.18
C VAL A 161 -1.14 20.22 26.31
N LEU A 162 -0.16 19.39 25.97
CA LEU A 162 0.61 18.58 26.91
C LEU A 162 1.78 19.40 27.47
N ASP A 163 2.35 18.90 28.57
CA ASP A 163 3.58 19.44 29.15
C ASP A 163 4.68 19.62 28.08
N GLY A 164 5.39 20.73 28.16
CA GLY A 164 6.29 21.21 27.11
C GLY A 164 5.59 21.89 25.93
N GLY A 165 4.31 22.26 26.07
CA GLY A 165 3.56 23.06 25.09
C GLY A 165 3.11 22.31 23.83
N GLN A 166 3.26 20.98 23.79
CA GLN A 166 2.93 20.18 22.61
C GLN A 166 1.42 20.07 22.42
N LYS A 167 0.93 20.49 21.24
CA LYS A 167 -0.48 20.34 20.86
C LYS A 167 -0.78 18.91 20.43
N VAL A 168 -1.96 18.44 20.79
CA VAL A 168 -2.50 17.14 20.35
C VAL A 168 -4.00 17.23 20.12
N VAL A 169 -4.52 16.43 19.20
CA VAL A 169 -5.98 16.25 19.03
C VAL A 169 -6.43 15.07 19.87
N PHE A 170 -7.43 15.29 20.73
CA PHE A 170 -8.11 14.23 21.45
C PHE A 170 -9.46 13.91 20.79
N LYS A 171 -9.64 12.67 20.35
CA LYS A 171 -10.93 12.14 19.88
C LYS A 171 -11.46 11.15 20.92
N PRO A 172 -12.61 11.43 21.57
CA PRO A 172 -13.14 10.56 22.61
C PRO A 172 -13.80 9.31 22.02
N LYS A 173 -13.85 8.23 22.81
CA LYS A 173 -14.64 7.04 22.48
C LYS A 173 -16.11 7.38 22.28
N ARG A 174 -16.70 6.88 21.19
CA ARG A 174 -18.13 7.03 20.86
C ARG A 174 -18.89 5.71 20.76
N TYR A 175 -18.18 4.61 20.50
CA TYR A 175 -18.76 3.28 20.32
C TYR A 175 -17.95 2.22 21.06
N SER A 176 -18.57 1.06 21.33
CA SER A 176 -17.85 -0.15 21.74
C SER A 176 -17.03 -0.71 20.56
N ARG A 177 -16.05 -1.59 20.86
CA ARG A 177 -15.19 -2.19 19.83
C ARG A 177 -15.94 -3.07 18.83
N ASP A 178 -17.05 -3.67 19.25
CA ASP A 178 -17.87 -4.58 18.44
C ASP A 178 -19.04 -3.88 17.74
N TYR A 179 -19.19 -2.57 17.92
CA TYR A 179 -20.26 -1.81 17.30
C TYR A 179 -20.07 -1.76 15.78
N MET A 180 -21.12 -2.15 15.04
CA MET A 180 -21.16 -2.08 13.60
C MET A 180 -21.91 -0.81 13.16
N VAL A 181 -21.26 0.00 12.32
CA VAL A 181 -21.87 1.17 11.70
C VAL A 181 -22.64 0.73 10.48
N GLU A 182 -23.92 1.08 10.45
CA GLU A 182 -24.86 0.83 9.36
C GLU A 182 -25.15 2.10 8.56
N GLY A 183 -25.78 1.94 7.40
CA GLY A 183 -26.17 3.04 6.52
C GLY A 183 -25.10 3.39 5.48
N GLU A 184 -25.00 4.67 5.15
CA GLU A 184 -24.07 5.17 4.14
C GLU A 184 -22.60 4.86 4.50
N PRO A 185 -21.69 4.67 3.52
CA PRO A 185 -20.28 4.35 3.78
C PRO A 185 -19.52 5.35 4.67
N TYR A 186 -20.01 6.59 4.79
CA TYR A 186 -19.42 7.68 5.61
C TYR A 186 -20.19 7.97 6.92
N ALA A 187 -21.16 7.11 7.28
CA ALA A 187 -22.04 7.30 8.43
C ALA A 187 -21.32 7.15 9.79
N GLY A 188 -22.05 7.52 10.85
CA GLY A 188 -21.63 7.38 12.24
C GLY A 188 -20.61 8.43 12.70
N TYR A 189 -20.24 8.35 13.98
CA TYR A 189 -19.22 9.21 14.59
C TYR A 189 -17.80 8.78 14.22
N ASP A 190 -16.86 9.71 14.41
CA ASP A 190 -15.44 9.43 14.50
C ASP A 190 -15.17 8.36 15.58
N ARG A 191 -14.34 7.37 15.25
CA ARG A 191 -13.92 6.28 16.13
C ARG A 191 -12.45 6.46 16.52
N HIS A 192 -12.19 6.66 17.81
CA HIS A 192 -10.83 6.90 18.32
C HIS A 192 -9.88 5.73 18.07
N ASN A 193 -10.38 4.49 18.20
CA ASN A 193 -9.60 3.29 17.94
C ASN A 193 -9.23 3.14 16.46
N ALA A 194 -9.99 3.74 15.54
CA ALA A 194 -9.67 3.76 14.12
C ALA A 194 -8.45 4.66 13.83
N GLU A 195 -8.27 5.79 14.53
CA GLU A 195 -7.07 6.62 14.36
C GLU A 195 -5.80 5.88 14.81
N VAL A 196 -5.86 5.20 15.96
CA VAL A 196 -4.76 4.37 16.47
C VAL A 196 -4.42 3.26 15.47
N ALA A 197 -5.43 2.51 15.02
CA ALA A 197 -5.23 1.42 14.08
C ALA A 197 -4.69 1.89 12.72
N ALA A 198 -5.18 3.03 12.23
CA ALA A 198 -4.74 3.64 10.98
C ALA A 198 -3.25 4.03 11.02
N PHE A 199 -2.79 4.63 12.13
CA PHE A 199 -1.37 4.93 12.33
C PHE A 199 -0.49 3.67 12.28
N HIS A 200 -0.89 2.60 12.98
CA HIS A 200 -0.12 1.36 12.95
C HIS A 200 -0.16 0.65 11.59
N LEU A 201 -1.28 0.70 10.87
CA LEU A 201 -1.36 0.17 9.50
C LEU A 201 -0.45 0.96 8.54
N ASP A 202 -0.41 2.29 8.65
CA ASP A 202 0.49 3.16 7.87
C ASP A 202 1.97 2.75 8.06
N ARG A 203 2.37 2.40 9.29
CA ARG A 203 3.70 1.85 9.59
C ARG A 203 3.95 0.52 8.90
N ILE A 204 3.00 -0.41 8.99
CA ILE A 204 3.11 -1.76 8.40
C ILE A 204 3.22 -1.70 6.87
N LEU A 205 2.42 -0.85 6.24
CA LEU A 205 2.46 -0.61 4.80
C LEU A 205 3.72 0.18 4.38
N GLY A 206 4.47 0.74 5.33
CA GLY A 206 5.67 1.53 5.04
C GLY A 206 5.39 2.87 4.39
N PHE A 207 4.15 3.36 4.47
CA PHE A 207 3.74 4.63 3.88
C PHE A 207 4.32 5.81 4.65
N ARG A 208 4.30 5.74 5.99
CA ARG A 208 4.87 6.76 6.89
C ARG A 208 4.28 8.15 6.67
N ARG A 209 2.97 8.22 6.43
CA ARG A 209 2.25 9.46 6.10
C ARG A 209 1.23 9.87 7.15
N ALA A 210 0.99 9.02 8.15
CA ALA A 210 0.08 9.32 9.25
C ALA A 210 0.84 10.00 10.42
N PRO A 211 0.23 10.96 11.12
CA PRO A 211 0.77 11.45 12.39
C PRO A 211 0.80 10.32 13.43
N LEU A 212 1.63 10.49 14.46
CA LEU A 212 1.68 9.55 15.58
C LEU A 212 0.37 9.60 16.36
N VAL A 213 -0.18 8.43 16.67
CA VAL A 213 -1.41 8.27 17.44
C VAL A 213 -1.22 7.24 18.54
N VAL A 214 -1.74 7.52 19.74
CA VAL A 214 -1.82 6.57 20.86
C VAL A 214 -3.18 6.62 21.54
N GLY A 215 -3.65 5.50 22.05
CA GLY A 215 -4.78 5.45 22.97
C GLY A 215 -4.43 5.99 24.35
N ARG A 216 -5.38 6.67 25.01
CA ARG A 216 -5.22 7.17 26.39
C ARG A 216 -6.56 7.15 27.13
N PHE A 217 -6.50 6.83 28.41
CA PHE A 217 -7.56 7.12 29.37
C PHE A 217 -7.27 8.46 30.05
N VAL A 218 -8.20 9.41 29.98
CA VAL A 218 -8.10 10.71 30.65
C VAL A 218 -9.17 10.84 31.72
N ASN A 219 -8.80 11.30 32.90
CA ASN A 219 -9.77 11.62 33.93
C ASN A 219 -10.34 13.03 33.71
N LEU A 220 -11.61 13.12 33.34
CA LEU A 220 -12.26 14.39 33.02
C LEU A 220 -12.27 15.38 34.18
N ARG A 221 -12.37 14.88 35.42
CA ARG A 221 -12.41 15.70 36.63
C ARG A 221 -11.04 16.25 37.01
N THR A 222 -9.99 15.45 36.91
CA THR A 222 -8.66 15.82 37.42
C THR A 222 -7.68 16.28 36.34
N GLU A 223 -7.83 15.82 35.10
CA GLU A 223 -6.91 16.16 34.00
C GLU A 223 -7.49 17.15 32.99
N ILE A 224 -8.81 17.21 32.80
CA ILE A 224 -9.43 18.04 31.74
C ILE A 224 -10.11 19.29 32.31
N LYS A 225 -11.15 19.14 33.13
CA LYS A 225 -11.94 20.28 33.66
C LYS A 225 -11.07 21.37 34.33
N PRO A 226 -10.02 21.07 35.13
CA PRO A 226 -9.23 22.11 35.79
C PRO A 226 -8.40 22.98 34.86
N VAL A 227 -8.15 22.52 33.64
CA VAL A 227 -7.32 23.20 32.62
C VAL A 227 -8.11 23.52 31.35
N ALA A 228 -9.42 23.34 31.39
CA ALA A 228 -10.32 23.57 30.27
C ALA A 228 -10.69 25.05 30.12
N THR A 229 -10.85 25.51 28.88
CA THR A 229 -11.46 26.83 28.60
C THR A 229 -12.93 26.86 29.02
N ASP A 230 -13.45 28.05 29.30
CA ASP A 230 -14.89 28.26 29.55
C ASP A 230 -15.76 27.71 28.41
N GLN A 231 -15.24 27.79 27.18
CA GLN A 231 -15.91 27.29 25.98
C GLN A 231 -16.08 25.77 25.97
N LEU A 232 -15.09 25.02 26.47
CA LEU A 232 -15.19 23.58 26.62
C LEU A 232 -16.00 23.22 27.86
N LEU A 233 -15.76 23.90 28.99
CA LEU A 233 -16.48 23.71 30.26
C LEU A 233 -18.00 23.87 30.09
N SER A 234 -18.45 24.84 29.30
CA SER A 234 -19.88 25.07 29.04
C SER A 234 -20.57 23.92 28.30
N THR A 235 -19.83 22.91 27.82
CA THR A 235 -20.36 21.76 27.08
C THR A 235 -20.41 20.48 27.93
N PHE A 236 -19.94 20.53 29.17
CA PHE A 236 -20.00 19.39 30.08
C PHE A 236 -21.40 19.22 30.65
N LEU A 237 -21.81 17.97 30.78
CA LEU A 237 -23.05 17.56 31.40
C LEU A 237 -22.88 16.19 32.06
N MET A 238 -23.86 15.80 32.88
CA MET A 238 -23.91 14.48 33.50
C MET A 238 -24.98 13.63 32.81
N GLN A 239 -24.65 12.40 32.45
CA GLN A 239 -25.64 11.37 32.09
C GLN A 239 -25.56 10.23 33.11
N GLY A 240 -26.53 10.18 34.02
CA GLY A 240 -26.45 9.30 35.19
C GLY A 240 -25.21 9.65 36.04
N ASN A 241 -24.33 8.66 36.24
CA ASN A 241 -23.08 8.83 37.01
C ASN A 241 -21.86 9.19 36.13
N ASN A 242 -22.06 9.39 34.83
CA ASN A 242 -20.98 9.63 33.88
C ASN A 242 -20.82 11.12 33.56
N SER A 243 -19.60 11.63 33.64
CA SER A 243 -19.22 12.92 33.07
C SER A 243 -19.17 12.80 31.55
N CYS A 244 -19.84 13.73 30.86
CA CYS A 244 -19.90 13.78 29.41
C CYS A 244 -19.58 15.20 28.91
N PHE A 245 -19.19 15.32 27.65
CA PHE A 245 -19.17 16.60 26.94
C PHE A 245 -19.56 16.43 25.47
N TYR A 246 -20.23 17.43 24.91
CA TYR A 246 -20.61 17.43 23.49
C TYR A 246 -19.74 18.36 22.63
N GLY A 247 -18.90 19.20 23.24
CA GLY A 247 -17.96 20.08 22.54
C GLY A 247 -18.63 21.09 21.60
N LYS A 248 -17.85 21.65 20.65
CA LYS A 248 -18.36 22.59 19.64
C LYS A 248 -17.83 22.23 18.25
N CYS A 249 -18.72 21.78 17.38
CA CYS A 249 -18.46 21.39 16.00
C CYS A 249 -19.78 21.43 15.20
N TYR A 250 -19.74 21.23 13.88
CA TYR A 250 -20.94 21.32 13.03
C TYR A 250 -22.07 20.37 13.45
N TYR A 251 -21.73 19.10 13.76
CA TYR A 251 -22.69 18.08 14.22
C TYR A 251 -22.76 17.91 15.74
N CYS A 252 -22.06 18.73 16.52
CA CYS A 252 -22.07 18.61 17.98
C CYS A 252 -23.41 19.09 18.55
N ARG A 253 -24.04 18.26 19.36
CA ARG A 253 -25.35 18.53 20.00
C ARG A 253 -25.33 18.02 21.43
N GLU A 254 -26.02 18.70 22.34
CA GLU A 254 -26.16 18.29 23.74
C GLU A 254 -26.81 16.89 23.88
N SER A 255 -27.66 16.51 22.94
CA SER A 255 -28.30 15.19 22.86
C SER A 255 -27.34 14.05 22.47
N GLU A 256 -26.16 14.37 21.95
CA GLU A 256 -25.21 13.39 21.41
C GLU A 256 -23.79 13.56 21.99
N PRO A 257 -23.61 13.59 23.32
CA PRO A 257 -22.30 13.81 23.92
C PRO A 257 -21.40 12.56 23.80
N ALA A 258 -20.11 12.74 24.08
CA ALA A 258 -19.23 11.63 24.45
C ALA A 258 -19.19 11.53 25.97
N CYS A 259 -19.37 10.32 26.50
CA CYS A 259 -19.42 10.05 27.94
C CYS A 259 -18.24 9.18 28.40
N ALA A 260 -17.70 9.52 29.56
CA ALA A 260 -16.75 8.69 30.29
C ALA A 260 -17.45 7.50 30.96
N GLU A 261 -16.68 6.56 31.47
CA GLU A 261 -17.12 5.64 32.52
C GLU A 261 -16.79 6.28 33.89
N GLY A 262 -17.82 6.78 34.57
CA GLY A 262 -17.66 7.71 35.70
C GLY A 262 -16.96 8.99 35.24
N GLU A 263 -15.67 9.10 35.55
CA GLU A 263 -14.83 10.25 35.15
C GLU A 263 -13.72 9.86 34.16
N ASN A 264 -13.51 8.57 33.91
CA ASN A 264 -12.42 8.09 33.07
C ASN A 264 -12.90 7.93 31.63
N MET A 265 -12.39 8.76 30.74
CA MET A 265 -12.73 8.74 29.32
C MET A 265 -11.61 8.12 28.51
N GLU A 266 -11.93 7.06 27.78
CA GLU A 266 -11.07 6.49 26.76
C GLU A 266 -11.09 7.35 25.48
N GLY A 267 -9.95 7.54 24.84
CA GLY A 267 -9.86 8.23 23.55
C GLY A 267 -8.49 8.04 22.88
N SER A 268 -8.30 8.70 21.74
CA SER A 268 -7.04 8.72 20.99
C SER A 268 -6.41 10.11 21.06
N LEU A 269 -5.10 10.16 21.22
CA LEU A 269 -4.30 11.37 21.05
C LEU A 269 -3.51 11.30 19.74
N THR A 270 -3.73 12.27 18.87
CA THR A 270 -2.96 12.47 17.64
C THR A 270 -1.99 13.62 17.83
N LEU A 271 -0.70 13.38 17.62
CA LEU A 271 0.34 14.39 17.71
C LEU A 271 0.15 15.46 16.64
N TRP A 272 0.15 16.74 17.02
CA TRP A 272 0.07 17.83 16.06
C TRP A 272 1.38 17.93 15.27
N LEU A 273 1.29 18.06 13.95
CA LEU A 273 2.46 18.26 13.10
C LEU A 273 3.12 19.61 13.41
N PRO A 274 4.45 19.71 13.35
CA PRO A 274 5.18 20.94 13.69
C PRO A 274 4.84 22.10 12.74
N ASP A 275 4.82 23.32 13.28
CA ASP A 275 4.39 24.53 12.55
C ASP A 275 5.26 24.87 11.32
N VAL A 276 6.51 24.38 11.27
CA VAL A 276 7.42 24.53 10.12
C VAL A 276 6.97 23.71 8.89
N TRP A 277 6.00 22.81 9.07
CA TRP A 277 5.41 21.99 8.02
C TRP A 277 3.91 22.34 7.83
N PRO A 278 3.58 23.55 7.32
CA PRO A 278 2.21 23.99 7.17
C PRO A 278 1.46 23.15 6.13
N LEU A 279 0.19 22.85 6.41
CA LEU A 279 -0.64 21.99 5.57
C LEU A 279 -1.40 22.79 4.50
N GLN A 280 -1.45 22.24 3.29
CA GLN A 280 -2.29 22.67 2.18
C GLN A 280 -3.43 21.67 1.99
N LYS A 281 -4.67 22.16 1.95
CA LYS A 281 -5.85 21.33 1.72
C LYS A 281 -6.19 21.24 0.23
N HIS A 282 -6.43 20.03 -0.25
CA HIS A 282 -6.79 19.72 -1.63
C HIS A 282 -8.14 19.01 -1.68
N ARG A 283 -8.94 19.28 -2.71
CA ARG A 283 -10.16 18.49 -2.96
C ARG A 283 -9.76 17.15 -3.58
N HIS A 284 -10.29 16.06 -3.03
CA HIS A 284 -10.01 14.73 -3.56
C HIS A 284 -10.73 14.53 -4.92
N PRO A 285 -10.07 14.09 -6.01
CA PRO A 285 -10.72 13.90 -7.31
C PRO A 285 -11.84 12.85 -7.25
N TRP A 286 -11.61 11.78 -6.51
CA TRP A 286 -12.62 10.75 -6.21
C TRP A 286 -13.49 11.06 -4.97
N GLY A 287 -13.62 12.34 -4.61
CA GLY A 287 -14.50 12.74 -3.50
C GLY A 287 -15.97 12.47 -3.84
N ARG A 288 -16.72 11.95 -2.87
CA ARG A 288 -18.18 11.74 -2.97
C ARG A 288 -18.94 13.07 -2.99
N THR A 289 -20.21 13.03 -3.41
CA THR A 289 -21.07 14.22 -3.43
C THR A 289 -21.73 14.52 -2.09
N TYR A 290 -21.91 13.51 -1.22
CA TYR A 290 -22.66 13.58 0.03
C TYR A 290 -24.10 14.08 -0.14
N ARG A 291 -24.68 13.83 -1.31
CA ARG A 291 -26.05 14.21 -1.66
C ARG A 291 -26.78 13.00 -2.20
N GLU A 292 -27.89 12.67 -1.54
CA GLU A 292 -28.78 11.60 -1.96
C GLU A 292 -29.20 11.79 -3.43
N GLY A 293 -29.18 10.71 -4.20
CA GLY A 293 -29.54 10.72 -5.63
C GLY A 293 -28.57 11.44 -6.57
N LYS A 294 -27.42 11.94 -6.08
CA LYS A 294 -26.42 12.62 -6.91
C LYS A 294 -25.11 11.84 -6.97
N LEU A 295 -24.83 11.24 -8.12
CA LEU A 295 -23.54 10.59 -8.39
C LEU A 295 -22.43 11.62 -8.65
N ALA A 296 -21.22 11.33 -8.18
CA ALA A 296 -20.01 12.02 -8.60
C ALA A 296 -19.61 11.55 -10.01
N ARG A 297 -18.86 12.38 -10.73
CA ARG A 297 -18.44 12.06 -12.12
C ARG A 297 -17.71 10.72 -12.22
N TRP A 298 -16.82 10.44 -11.27
CA TRP A 298 -16.04 9.20 -11.24
C TRP A 298 -16.89 7.94 -11.06
N GLU A 299 -18.15 8.05 -10.61
CA GLU A 299 -19.05 6.92 -10.39
C GLU A 299 -19.68 6.40 -11.69
N TYR A 300 -19.75 7.23 -12.75
CA TYR A 300 -20.40 6.87 -14.02
C TYR A 300 -19.53 7.09 -15.26
N ASP A 301 -18.41 7.81 -15.16
CA ASP A 301 -17.46 8.04 -16.26
C ASP A 301 -16.31 7.02 -16.16
N GLU A 302 -16.33 5.98 -16.99
CA GLU A 302 -15.28 4.95 -17.02
C GLU A 302 -13.90 5.52 -17.43
N SER A 303 -13.89 6.64 -18.16
CA SER A 303 -12.67 7.34 -18.59
C SER A 303 -12.22 8.44 -17.62
N TYR A 304 -12.82 8.51 -16.43
CA TYR A 304 -12.59 9.61 -15.48
C TYR A 304 -11.10 9.80 -15.15
N CYS A 305 -10.35 8.72 -14.95
CA CYS A 305 -8.92 8.85 -14.64
C CYS A 305 -8.11 9.46 -15.79
N ASP A 306 -8.48 9.27 -17.05
CA ASP A 306 -7.77 9.89 -18.18
C ASP A 306 -7.91 11.41 -18.19
N ALA A 307 -9.02 11.93 -17.67
CA ALA A 307 -9.18 13.35 -17.41
C ALA A 307 -8.33 13.79 -16.22
N VAL A 308 -8.28 13.01 -15.12
CA VAL A 308 -7.46 13.32 -13.94
C VAL A 308 -5.98 13.37 -14.28
N LYS A 309 -5.46 12.42 -15.07
CA LYS A 309 -4.06 12.36 -15.54
C LYS A 309 -3.61 13.59 -16.35
N LYS A 310 -4.54 14.48 -16.74
CA LYS A 310 -4.25 15.71 -17.49
C LYS A 310 -4.46 16.99 -16.68
N MET A 311 -4.83 16.87 -15.41
CA MET A 311 -5.12 18.01 -14.54
C MET A 311 -4.04 18.19 -13.48
N PRO A 312 -3.45 19.39 -13.33
CA PRO A 312 -2.60 19.70 -12.20
C PRO A 312 -3.30 19.49 -10.86
N PRO A 313 -2.62 18.97 -9.81
CA PRO A 313 -1.23 18.52 -9.78
C PRO A 313 -1.03 17.02 -10.11
N TYR A 314 -1.99 16.38 -10.78
CA TYR A 314 -1.99 14.92 -11.04
C TYR A 314 -1.38 14.53 -12.39
N ASP A 315 -1.10 15.52 -13.23
CA ASP A 315 -0.50 15.38 -14.56
C ASP A 315 1.02 15.17 -14.53
N ALA A 316 1.67 15.43 -13.40
CA ALA A 316 3.09 15.20 -13.19
C ALA A 316 3.42 14.82 -11.73
N GLY A 317 4.64 14.30 -11.54
CA GLY A 317 5.17 14.01 -10.20
C GLY A 317 4.46 12.86 -9.48
N PRO A 318 4.61 12.77 -8.14
CA PRO A 318 4.16 11.61 -7.38
C PRO A 318 2.68 11.64 -6.98
N ARG A 319 1.96 12.75 -7.21
CA ARG A 319 0.69 13.02 -6.53
C ARG A 319 -0.42 12.04 -6.90
N LEU A 320 -0.55 11.64 -8.17
CA LEU A 320 -1.56 10.65 -8.56
C LEU A 320 -1.28 9.28 -7.92
N LEU A 321 -0.02 8.85 -7.87
CA LEU A 321 0.37 7.62 -7.19
C LEU A 321 0.14 7.72 -5.67
N ASP A 322 0.33 8.90 -5.07
CA ASP A 322 -0.02 9.14 -3.66
C ASP A 322 -1.51 8.93 -3.40
N VAL A 323 -2.37 9.46 -4.28
CA VAL A 323 -3.83 9.23 -4.22
C VAL A 323 -4.18 7.74 -4.33
N ILE A 324 -3.48 6.99 -5.16
CA ILE A 324 -3.74 5.55 -5.32
C ILE A 324 -3.27 4.75 -4.10
N ASP A 325 -2.09 5.02 -3.56
CA ASP A 325 -1.63 4.41 -2.30
C ASP A 325 -2.61 4.71 -1.16
N THR A 326 -3.11 5.94 -1.09
CA THR A 326 -4.11 6.35 -0.10
C THR A 326 -5.45 5.63 -0.31
N ALA A 327 -5.89 5.39 -1.54
CA ALA A 327 -7.09 4.60 -1.81
C ALA A 327 -6.92 3.13 -1.37
N ILE A 328 -5.73 2.56 -1.54
CA ILE A 328 -5.40 1.22 -1.02
C ILE A 328 -5.49 1.23 0.51
N PHE A 329 -4.87 2.22 1.17
CA PHE A 329 -4.94 2.39 2.61
C PHE A 329 -6.39 2.52 3.11
N ASP A 330 -7.15 3.43 2.51
CA ASP A 330 -8.53 3.71 2.86
C ASP A 330 -9.42 2.49 2.65
N TYR A 331 -9.21 1.70 1.60
CA TYR A 331 -9.99 0.49 1.35
C TYR A 331 -9.72 -0.56 2.42
N LEU A 332 -8.46 -0.77 2.82
CA LEU A 332 -8.10 -1.72 3.88
C LEU A 332 -8.81 -1.37 5.20
N ILE A 333 -8.83 -0.08 5.57
CA ILE A 333 -9.48 0.36 6.80
C ILE A 333 -10.99 0.61 6.64
N GLY A 334 -11.52 0.65 5.41
CA GLY A 334 -12.91 0.96 5.12
C GLY A 334 -13.26 2.44 5.34
N ASN A 335 -12.36 3.36 4.98
CA ASN A 335 -12.59 4.80 5.03
C ASN A 335 -13.17 5.31 3.71
N ALA A 336 -14.49 5.49 3.66
CA ALA A 336 -15.15 6.04 2.48
C ALA A 336 -15.35 7.56 2.53
N ASP A 337 -14.74 8.25 3.52
CA ASP A 337 -14.97 9.67 3.81
C ASP A 337 -13.77 10.58 3.46
N ARG A 338 -12.82 10.12 2.65
CA ARG A 338 -11.68 10.96 2.20
C ARG A 338 -12.07 11.91 1.06
N HIS A 339 -12.81 12.97 1.41
CA HIS A 339 -13.29 13.97 0.45
C HIS A 339 -12.31 15.14 0.21
N HIS A 340 -11.37 15.33 1.13
CA HIS A 340 -10.18 16.16 0.95
C HIS A 340 -8.95 15.38 1.40
N TYR A 341 -7.79 15.90 1.04
CA TYR A 341 -6.54 15.45 1.61
C TYR A 341 -5.61 16.65 1.81
N GLU A 342 -4.62 16.47 2.67
CA GLU A 342 -3.62 17.49 2.95
C GLU A 342 -2.25 17.09 2.39
N SER A 343 -1.45 18.08 2.02
CA SER A 343 0.00 17.95 1.75
C SER A 343 0.74 19.06 2.48
N PHE A 344 2.07 19.03 2.57
CA PHE A 344 2.79 20.23 2.98
C PHE A 344 2.74 21.30 1.89
N GLN A 345 2.81 22.58 2.28
CA GLN A 345 2.87 23.72 1.36
C GLN A 345 4.27 23.88 0.73
N ASP A 346 4.33 24.64 -0.36
CA ASP A 346 5.55 25.25 -0.91
C ASP A 346 6.69 24.32 -1.37
N ASP A 347 6.39 23.09 -1.76
CA ASP A 347 7.42 22.13 -2.20
C ASP A 347 7.38 21.76 -3.68
N GLY A 348 6.69 22.57 -4.50
CA GLY A 348 6.61 22.37 -5.94
C GLY A 348 5.80 21.13 -6.35
N GLY A 349 4.95 20.60 -5.46
CA GLY A 349 4.12 19.42 -5.74
C GLY A 349 4.81 18.09 -5.46
N ALA A 350 6.00 18.12 -4.85
CA ALA A 350 6.71 16.92 -4.41
C ALA A 350 6.04 16.28 -3.17
N SER A 351 5.22 17.03 -2.43
CA SER A 351 4.81 16.64 -1.09
C SER A 351 3.85 15.49 -1.16
N MET A 352 4.06 14.55 -0.24
CA MET A 352 3.15 13.43 -0.09
C MET A 352 1.77 13.89 0.39
N LEU A 353 0.79 13.03 0.11
CA LEU A 353 -0.51 13.09 0.76
C LEU A 353 -0.36 12.64 2.23
N ILE A 354 -0.73 13.50 3.18
CA ILE A 354 -0.72 13.20 4.62
C ILE A 354 -2.02 12.48 5.01
N LEU A 355 -1.90 11.34 5.68
CA LEU A 355 -3.04 10.51 6.10
C LEU A 355 -3.64 11.05 7.40
N LEU A 356 -4.31 12.21 7.32
CA LEU A 356 -5.06 12.82 8.42
C LEU A 356 -6.51 12.31 8.46
N ASP A 357 -7.11 12.46 9.64
CA ASP A 357 -8.53 12.18 9.95
C ASP A 357 -9.02 10.80 9.48
N ASN A 358 -8.43 9.74 10.03
CA ASN A 358 -8.77 8.35 9.69
C ASN A 358 -9.86 7.76 10.61
N ALA A 359 -10.47 8.57 11.47
CA ALA A 359 -11.48 8.13 12.45
C ALA A 359 -12.79 7.60 11.82
N LYS A 360 -13.05 7.88 10.55
CA LYS A 360 -14.20 7.35 9.78
C LYS A 360 -13.97 5.96 9.20
N SER A 361 -13.00 5.23 9.75
CA SER A 361 -12.62 3.87 9.33
C SER A 361 -13.07 2.81 10.32
N PHE A 362 -12.90 1.53 9.98
CA PHE A 362 -13.22 0.38 10.83
C PHE A 362 -14.66 0.43 11.39
N GLY A 363 -15.61 0.91 10.59
CA GLY A 363 -17.02 0.98 10.98
C GLY A 363 -17.77 -0.34 10.79
N ASN A 364 -17.40 -1.11 9.77
CA ASN A 364 -18.07 -2.38 9.44
C ASN A 364 -17.03 -3.40 8.96
N ALA A 365 -16.89 -4.53 9.67
CA ALA A 365 -15.98 -5.62 9.31
C ALA A 365 -16.55 -6.57 8.26
N ALA A 366 -17.88 -6.57 8.05
CA ALA A 366 -18.58 -7.45 7.13
C ALA A 366 -18.73 -6.86 5.72
N LEU A 367 -18.50 -5.55 5.55
CA LEU A 367 -18.61 -4.84 4.27
C LEU A 367 -17.23 -4.42 3.75
N ASP A 368 -16.99 -4.67 2.46
CA ASP A 368 -15.80 -4.21 1.74
C ASP A 368 -16.22 -3.22 0.63
N GLU A 369 -16.10 -1.93 0.91
CA GLU A 369 -16.59 -0.87 0.02
C GLU A 369 -15.67 -0.68 -1.20
N ARG A 370 -15.97 -1.43 -2.28
CA ARG A 370 -15.17 -1.45 -3.52
C ARG A 370 -14.96 -0.07 -4.13
N SER A 371 -15.93 0.85 -3.99
CA SER A 371 -15.81 2.19 -4.60
C SER A 371 -14.65 3.02 -4.03
N ILE A 372 -14.08 2.66 -2.87
CA ILE A 372 -12.86 3.30 -2.36
C ILE A 372 -11.66 3.05 -3.28
N LEU A 373 -11.61 1.89 -3.96
CA LEU A 373 -10.54 1.54 -4.91
C LEU A 373 -10.71 2.20 -6.29
N ALA A 374 -11.62 3.17 -6.46
CA ALA A 374 -11.90 3.78 -7.75
C ALA A 374 -10.66 4.35 -8.46
N SER A 375 -9.80 5.06 -7.74
CA SER A 375 -8.55 5.56 -8.33
C SER A 375 -7.64 4.42 -8.79
N LEU A 376 -7.57 3.30 -8.06
CA LEU A 376 -6.77 2.15 -8.44
C LEU A 376 -7.31 1.47 -9.71
N TYR A 377 -8.58 1.09 -9.73
CA TYR A 377 -9.13 0.33 -10.87
C TYR A 377 -9.41 1.17 -12.11
N GLN A 378 -9.57 2.50 -11.98
CA GLN A 378 -9.72 3.39 -13.14
C GLN A 378 -8.38 3.82 -13.72
N CYS A 379 -7.39 4.09 -12.88
CA CYS A 379 -6.09 4.53 -13.36
C CYS A 379 -5.19 3.36 -13.76
N CYS A 380 -5.40 2.19 -13.15
CA CYS A 380 -4.61 0.97 -13.30
C CYS A 380 -3.10 1.19 -13.20
N MET A 381 -2.70 1.96 -12.19
CA MET A 381 -1.30 2.22 -11.85
C MET A 381 -1.11 2.01 -10.35
N VAL A 382 0.05 1.51 -9.93
CA VAL A 382 0.44 1.36 -8.53
C VAL A 382 1.96 1.39 -8.44
N ARG A 383 2.51 1.90 -7.33
CA ARG A 383 3.96 1.86 -7.11
C ARG A 383 4.46 0.44 -6.99
N MET A 384 5.63 0.17 -7.57
CA MET A 384 6.31 -1.10 -7.42
C MET A 384 6.63 -1.38 -5.95
N SER A 385 7.05 -0.37 -5.17
CA SER A 385 7.25 -0.49 -3.73
C SER A 385 5.99 -0.93 -2.98
N THR A 386 4.84 -0.31 -3.25
CA THR A 386 3.53 -0.68 -2.68
C THR A 386 3.14 -2.10 -3.07
N TRP A 387 3.21 -2.45 -4.35
CA TRP A 387 2.90 -3.81 -4.83
C TRP A 387 3.72 -4.89 -4.12
N ASN A 388 5.03 -4.67 -3.98
CA ASN A 388 5.92 -5.63 -3.31
C ASN A 388 5.59 -5.76 -1.83
N ARG A 389 5.35 -4.64 -1.12
CA ARG A 389 4.94 -4.64 0.29
C ARG A 389 3.62 -5.39 0.49
N LEU A 390 2.61 -5.15 -0.35
CA LEU A 390 1.32 -5.84 -0.27
C LEU A 390 1.46 -7.35 -0.45
N ASN A 391 2.36 -7.80 -1.35
CA ASN A 391 2.60 -9.24 -1.54
C ASN A 391 3.26 -9.92 -0.34
N LEU A 392 4.16 -9.22 0.37
CA LEU A 392 4.78 -9.72 1.60
C LEU A 392 3.79 -9.83 2.77
N LEU A 393 2.70 -9.07 2.74
CA LEU A 393 1.66 -9.03 3.77
C LEU A 393 0.52 -10.05 3.57
N ARG A 394 0.61 -10.90 2.54
CA ARG A 394 -0.42 -11.90 2.21
C ARG A 394 -0.51 -13.02 3.25
N ALA A 395 -1.52 -13.87 3.08
CA ALA A 395 -1.67 -15.13 3.83
C ALA A 395 -1.72 -14.95 5.36
N GLY A 396 -2.39 -13.90 5.82
CA GLY A 396 -2.56 -13.60 7.25
C GLY A 396 -1.44 -12.78 7.88
N ALA A 397 -0.38 -12.44 7.13
CA ALA A 397 0.71 -11.63 7.66
C ALA A 397 0.26 -10.22 8.02
N LEU A 398 -0.69 -9.62 7.29
CA LEU A 398 -1.23 -8.30 7.61
C LEU A 398 -1.94 -8.28 8.97
N SER A 399 -2.90 -9.18 9.21
CA SER A 399 -3.58 -9.22 10.51
C SER A 399 -2.64 -9.60 11.66
N SER A 400 -1.66 -10.47 11.41
CA SER A 400 -0.61 -10.82 12.40
C SER A 400 0.23 -9.59 12.79
N ALA A 401 0.74 -8.86 11.79
CA ALA A 401 1.49 -7.63 11.99
C ALA A 401 0.67 -6.58 12.75
N MET A 402 -0.61 -6.42 12.41
CA MET A 402 -1.51 -5.51 13.12
C MET A 402 -1.71 -5.92 14.59
N ARG A 403 -1.92 -7.20 14.90
CA ARG A 403 -2.03 -7.67 16.31
C ARG A 403 -0.76 -7.33 17.09
N GLN A 404 0.41 -7.60 16.50
CA GLN A 404 1.69 -7.30 17.13
C GLN A 404 1.86 -5.79 17.38
N ALA A 405 1.60 -4.97 16.37
CA ALA A 405 1.78 -3.51 16.43
C ALA A 405 0.85 -2.84 17.46
N LEU A 406 -0.39 -3.33 17.60
CA LEU A 406 -1.40 -2.76 18.50
C LEU A 406 -1.22 -3.17 19.96
N THR A 407 -0.44 -4.21 20.25
CA THR A 407 -0.24 -4.75 21.62
C THR A 407 0.41 -3.74 22.58
N PHE A 408 1.18 -2.80 22.03
CA PHE A 408 1.83 -1.75 22.82
C PHE A 408 0.83 -0.69 23.34
N ASP A 409 -0.28 -0.48 22.62
CA ASP A 409 -1.16 0.65 22.89
C ASP A 409 -1.92 0.50 24.22
N PRO A 410 -2.03 1.56 25.06
CA PRO A 410 -2.74 1.51 26.33
C PRO A 410 -4.22 1.10 26.24
N ILE A 411 -4.89 1.30 25.11
CA ILE A 411 -6.31 0.93 24.92
C ILE A 411 -6.48 -0.45 24.26
N ASN A 412 -5.43 -1.27 24.23
CA ASN A 412 -5.49 -2.63 23.72
C ASN A 412 -6.55 -3.47 24.49
N PRO A 413 -7.45 -4.19 23.81
CA PRO A 413 -7.55 -4.38 22.35
C PRO A 413 -8.06 -3.13 21.59
N VAL A 414 -7.33 -2.71 20.56
CA VAL A 414 -7.69 -1.55 19.71
C VAL A 414 -8.72 -1.94 18.64
N LEU A 415 -8.56 -3.09 18.01
CA LEU A 415 -9.50 -3.62 17.01
C LEU A 415 -10.11 -4.94 17.51
N ALA A 416 -11.38 -5.16 17.20
CA ALA A 416 -12.01 -6.47 17.36
C ALA A 416 -11.51 -7.45 16.27
N GLU A 417 -11.48 -8.75 16.59
CA GLU A 417 -11.00 -9.81 15.68
C GLU A 417 -11.66 -9.81 14.28
N PRO A 418 -12.96 -9.53 14.12
CA PRO A 418 -13.57 -9.41 12.79
C PRO A 418 -12.90 -8.35 11.89
N HIS A 419 -12.45 -7.24 12.45
CA HIS A 419 -11.73 -6.21 11.68
C HIS A 419 -10.34 -6.66 11.26
N LEU A 420 -9.64 -7.43 12.10
CA LEU A 420 -8.35 -8.02 11.77
C LEU A 420 -8.50 -9.03 10.62
N ALA A 421 -9.51 -9.89 10.67
CA ALA A 421 -9.82 -10.81 9.57
C ALA A 421 -10.23 -10.06 8.28
N ALA A 422 -10.98 -8.96 8.41
CA ALA A 422 -11.37 -8.13 7.27
C ALA A 422 -10.15 -7.50 6.56
N LEU A 423 -9.09 -7.13 7.27
CA LEU A 423 -7.87 -6.60 6.65
C LEU A 423 -7.23 -7.59 5.67
N ASP A 424 -7.11 -8.87 6.04
CA ASP A 424 -6.54 -9.91 5.16
C ASP A 424 -7.43 -10.17 3.94
N ARG A 425 -8.76 -10.18 4.15
CA ARG A 425 -9.75 -10.31 3.07
C ARG A 425 -9.66 -9.14 2.08
N ARG A 426 -9.62 -7.90 2.60
CA ARG A 426 -9.48 -6.68 1.79
C ARG A 426 -8.14 -6.63 1.07
N LEU A 427 -7.04 -7.02 1.71
CA LEU A 427 -5.74 -7.12 1.04
C LEU A 427 -5.80 -8.05 -0.18
N SER A 428 -6.51 -9.18 -0.06
CA SER A 428 -6.74 -10.08 -1.19
C SER A 428 -7.52 -9.40 -2.32
N GLY A 429 -8.52 -8.58 -1.98
CA GLY A 429 -9.27 -7.76 -2.95
C GLY A 429 -8.40 -6.70 -3.65
N VAL A 430 -7.50 -6.04 -2.93
CA VAL A 430 -6.53 -5.08 -3.52
C VAL A 430 -5.63 -5.79 -4.53
N ILE A 431 -5.04 -6.92 -4.13
CA ILE A 431 -4.14 -7.70 -4.98
C ILE A 431 -4.85 -8.22 -6.23
N ALA A 432 -6.09 -8.70 -6.09
CA ALA A 432 -6.90 -9.12 -7.23
C ALA A 432 -7.16 -7.96 -8.20
N THR A 433 -7.45 -6.77 -7.68
CA THR A 433 -7.66 -5.56 -8.50
C THR A 433 -6.38 -5.18 -9.27
N ILE A 434 -5.22 -5.19 -8.61
CA ILE A 434 -3.93 -4.90 -9.28
C ILE A 434 -3.63 -5.94 -10.36
N ARG A 435 -3.85 -7.24 -10.08
CA ARG A 435 -3.65 -8.31 -11.07
C ARG A 435 -4.54 -8.12 -12.29
N GLN A 436 -5.80 -7.75 -12.11
CA GLN A 436 -6.70 -7.44 -13.22
C GLN A 436 -6.19 -6.27 -14.07
N CYS A 437 -5.62 -5.23 -13.44
CA CYS A 437 -4.96 -4.15 -14.16
C CYS A 437 -3.73 -4.63 -14.95
N VAL A 438 -2.86 -5.46 -14.34
CA VAL A 438 -1.69 -6.04 -15.02
C VAL A 438 -2.10 -6.92 -16.20
N GLU A 439 -3.15 -7.72 -16.06
CA GLU A 439 -3.69 -8.58 -17.12
C GLU A 439 -4.28 -7.76 -18.28
N SER A 440 -4.88 -6.60 -17.99
CA SER A 440 -5.53 -5.76 -18.99
C SER A 440 -4.61 -4.75 -19.67
N GLN A 441 -3.61 -4.20 -18.98
CA GLN A 441 -2.75 -3.10 -19.47
C GLN A 441 -1.27 -3.46 -19.57
N GLY A 442 -0.88 -4.64 -19.08
CA GLY A 442 0.51 -5.09 -18.98
C GLY A 442 1.22 -4.58 -17.72
N PRO A 443 2.26 -5.30 -17.25
CA PRO A 443 2.97 -4.96 -16.02
C PRO A 443 3.67 -3.60 -16.08
N ASP A 444 4.25 -3.23 -17.21
CA ASP A 444 5.01 -1.98 -17.37
C ASP A 444 4.12 -0.72 -17.25
N SER A 445 2.86 -0.82 -17.69
CA SER A 445 1.88 0.27 -17.59
C SER A 445 1.27 0.38 -16.19
N THR A 446 1.23 -0.73 -15.45
CA THR A 446 0.55 -0.81 -14.15
C THR A 446 1.50 -0.67 -12.96
N LEU A 447 2.68 -1.29 -13.00
CA LEU A 447 3.64 -1.28 -11.90
C LEU A 447 4.69 -0.20 -12.15
N ILE A 448 4.44 0.99 -11.58
CA ILE A 448 5.27 2.17 -11.81
C ILE A 448 6.50 2.11 -10.90
N GLU A 449 7.68 2.10 -11.49
CA GLU A 449 8.95 2.10 -10.76
C GLU A 449 9.17 3.46 -10.09
N ASP A 450 9.27 3.43 -8.76
CA ASP A 450 9.39 4.60 -7.90
C ASP A 450 10.76 4.68 -7.18
N ARG A 451 11.66 3.72 -7.43
CA ARG A 451 12.96 3.59 -6.75
C ARG A 451 14.16 3.90 -7.63
N LEU A 452 13.95 4.58 -8.76
CA LEU A 452 15.06 5.08 -9.56
C LEU A 452 15.82 6.12 -8.73
N ASN A 453 17.03 5.75 -8.28
CA ASN A 453 18.00 6.70 -7.74
C ASN A 453 18.16 7.82 -8.79
N LEU A 454 17.75 9.04 -8.44
CA LEU A 454 18.25 10.18 -9.20
C LEU A 454 19.77 10.20 -8.98
N PRO A 455 20.58 10.23 -10.05
CA PRO A 455 22.00 10.53 -9.88
C PRO A 455 22.04 11.91 -9.22
N HIS A 456 22.76 12.02 -8.09
CA HIS A 456 22.79 13.16 -7.17
C HIS A 456 21.74 13.09 -6.04
N SER A 457 21.93 12.14 -5.12
CA SER A 457 21.54 12.27 -3.71
C SER A 457 22.80 12.39 -2.87
#